data_AF-A0A9N9KVC8-F1
#
_entry.id   AF-A0A9N9KVC8-F1
#
_cell.length_a   1.000
_cell.length_b   1.000
_cell.length_c   1.000
_cell.angle_alpha   90.00
_cell.angle_beta   90.00
_cell.angle_gamma   90.00
#
_symmetry.space_group_name_H-M   'P 1'
#
loop_
_entity.id
_entity.type
_entity.pdbx_description
1 polymer ?
#
loop_
_entity_poly.entity_id
_entity_poly.type
_entity_poly.pdbx_seq_one_letter_code
_entity_poly.pdbx_strand_id
1 'polypeptide(L)'
;MGHQNTSSAIFPLFTELTSKSLEPYSPINGIPRKLRSLFWLWEIDTDVELEHYCVRIIFGRTRSLIFLIVQSKNINFSRCTIIKNLVHDCGTRQLGCHRRELYEALGRTALYYYRTLLDEISPREVKGFAWHQQLFWQSAQHWVEEVGAGRHPNVKREWLEDSREAVWKQVEKYQNSIDIVMMRALGEKLPSIARGQTQATEVMMENDMLGQFYAEAYGFESMNDQIARALSQISHRYPHANILEIGGGVGGTTGSVLRAMRDSFSHYTFTDISSGFFEMAAEKFAEYRHKMTFRVCDIEKDPINEGFVEEGYDVIIAANVLHATRNMADTMRHVRRLLKPGGYLVMMEMTGDMLRMGFIMGALTGWWFGAQMGDEGRQWSPALLLVQWDDLLQRTGFSGVDQAVADHTVSQKHQVTTLVSQAVDEQFNVLRSPLSNLGLLPTLSHRLVILGGETLPIARLAKDLKKKLASWISSIDTISNLESLSLDPLERVSVISLTELDQSLFAIEMTADKLD
;
A
#
# COMPACT_ATOMS: atom_id res chain seq x y z
N MET A 1 -1.00 -40.64 -52.94
CA MET A 1 0.26 -39.97 -53.36
C MET A 1 -0.05 -38.50 -53.59
N GLY A 2 0.75 -37.58 -53.04
CA GLY A 2 0.74 -36.16 -53.42
C GLY A 2 0.20 -35.19 -52.37
N HIS A 3 1.09 -34.74 -51.48
CA HIS A 3 0.98 -33.49 -50.71
C HIS A 3 1.32 -32.29 -51.62
N GLN A 4 0.93 -31.09 -51.14
CA GLN A 4 1.33 -29.72 -51.55
C GLN A 4 0.45 -29.08 -52.66
N ASN A 5 0.15 -27.77 -52.70
CA ASN A 5 0.48 -26.59 -51.88
C ASN A 5 -0.38 -25.40 -52.38
N THR A 6 -0.38 -24.32 -51.57
CA THR A 6 -0.44 -22.86 -51.88
C THR A 6 -1.52 -22.17 -51.04
N SER A 7 -1.20 -21.34 -50.03
CA SER A 7 -0.45 -20.07 -49.96
C SER A 7 -1.44 -18.92 -49.71
N SER A 8 -1.34 -18.24 -48.56
CA SER A 8 -1.23 -16.77 -48.44
C SER A 8 -1.73 -16.21 -47.08
N ALA A 9 -0.79 -15.59 -46.37
CA ALA A 9 -0.85 -14.38 -45.54
C ALA A 9 -2.17 -13.95 -44.84
N ILE A 10 -2.19 -13.93 -43.50
CA ILE A 10 -2.95 -12.93 -42.71
C ILE A 10 -2.21 -12.54 -41.41
N PHE A 11 -1.78 -11.28 -41.35
CA PHE A 11 -1.64 -10.35 -40.20
C PHE A 11 -1.95 -8.96 -40.82
N PRO A 12 -2.35 -7.88 -40.11
CA PRO A 12 -2.97 -7.69 -38.78
C PRO A 12 -4.27 -6.82 -38.84
N LEU A 13 -5.02 -6.72 -37.73
CA LEU A 13 -5.80 -5.51 -37.38
C LEU A 13 -6.21 -5.57 -35.89
N PHE A 14 -5.33 -5.07 -35.03
CA PHE A 14 -5.60 -4.75 -33.64
C PHE A 14 -5.09 -3.32 -33.41
N THR A 15 -5.93 -2.36 -33.74
CA THR A 15 -5.80 -0.95 -33.36
C THR A 15 -7.16 -0.28 -33.55
N GLU A 16 -7.42 0.75 -32.74
CA GLU A 16 -8.65 1.57 -32.67
C GLU A 16 -9.87 0.92 -31.99
N LEU A 17 -9.96 1.14 -30.68
CA LEU A 17 -11.14 1.74 -30.05
C LEU A 17 -10.72 2.40 -28.72
N THR A 18 -9.80 3.36 -28.82
CA THR A 18 -9.66 4.44 -27.83
C THR A 18 -10.59 5.58 -28.25
N SER A 19 -11.27 6.19 -27.27
CA SER A 19 -12.12 7.38 -27.41
C SER A 19 -13.47 7.19 -28.15
N LYS A 20 -14.47 6.68 -27.44
CA LYS A 20 -15.83 7.21 -27.58
C LYS A 20 -16.39 7.51 -26.20
N SER A 21 -16.73 8.78 -26.02
CA SER A 21 -17.55 9.35 -24.98
C SER A 21 -18.73 8.43 -24.63
N LEU A 22 -18.82 8.03 -23.37
CA LEU A 22 -20.02 7.43 -22.81
C LEU A 22 -21.12 8.51 -22.74
N GLU A 23 -21.97 8.59 -23.76
CA GLU A 23 -23.26 9.24 -23.61
C GLU A 23 -24.15 8.39 -22.69
N PRO A 24 -24.90 8.99 -21.75
CA PRO A 24 -25.83 8.27 -20.91
C PRO A 24 -27.03 7.83 -21.76
N TYR A 25 -27.22 6.51 -21.89
CA TYR A 25 -28.42 5.94 -22.48
C TYR A 25 -29.68 6.48 -21.79
N SER A 26 -30.70 6.82 -22.59
CA SER A 26 -31.99 7.33 -22.15
C SER A 26 -32.66 6.44 -21.10
N PRO A 27 -33.40 7.02 -20.14
CA PRO A 27 -34.06 6.26 -19.09
C PRO A 27 -35.19 5.40 -19.66
N ILE A 28 -35.20 4.12 -19.27
CA ILE A 28 -36.35 3.23 -19.47
C ILE A 28 -37.56 3.89 -18.78
N ASN A 29 -38.56 4.28 -19.56
CA ASN A 29 -39.79 4.86 -19.05
C ASN A 29 -40.59 3.79 -18.30
N GLY A 30 -40.89 4.02 -17.02
CA GLY A 30 -41.74 3.15 -16.20
C GLY A 30 -41.35 2.99 -14.73
N ILE A 31 -40.13 3.36 -14.34
CA ILE A 31 -39.66 3.15 -12.94
C ILE A 31 -39.98 4.38 -12.07
N PRO A 32 -40.67 4.23 -10.92
CA PRO A 32 -40.94 5.32 -9.98
C PRO A 32 -39.66 6.03 -9.51
N ARG A 33 -39.72 7.36 -9.37
CA ARG A 33 -38.58 8.25 -9.06
C ARG A 33 -37.78 7.89 -7.79
N LYS A 34 -38.31 7.04 -6.90
CA LYS A 34 -37.67 6.57 -5.66
C LYS A 34 -36.68 5.40 -5.83
N LEU A 35 -36.66 4.73 -6.98
CA LEU A 35 -35.81 3.53 -7.22
C LEU A 35 -34.60 3.77 -8.13
N ARG A 36 -34.37 5.01 -8.57
CA ARG A 36 -33.27 5.33 -9.51
C ARG A 36 -31.86 5.29 -8.90
N SER A 37 -31.70 5.03 -7.60
CA SER A 37 -30.40 5.06 -6.91
C SER A 37 -29.69 3.70 -6.81
N LEU A 38 -30.15 2.66 -7.51
CA LEU A 38 -29.72 1.26 -7.28
C LEU A 38 -29.35 0.46 -8.53
N PHE A 39 -28.79 1.07 -9.59
CA PHE A 39 -28.42 0.32 -10.79
C PHE A 39 -26.99 0.60 -11.28
N TRP A 40 -26.15 -0.44 -11.21
CA TRP A 40 -25.02 -0.73 -12.09
C TRP A 40 -24.88 -2.27 -12.18
N LEU A 41 -25.10 -2.85 -13.36
CA LEU A 41 -24.99 -4.29 -13.64
C LEU A 41 -23.71 -4.58 -14.42
N TRP A 42 -22.99 -5.66 -14.05
CA TRP A 42 -21.92 -6.28 -14.84
C TRP A 42 -22.17 -7.79 -14.91
N GLU A 43 -21.98 -8.35 -16.11
CA GLU A 43 -22.15 -9.76 -16.48
C GLU A 43 -20.95 -10.60 -16.01
N ILE A 44 -21.16 -11.84 -15.55
CA ILE A 44 -20.09 -12.76 -15.08
C ILE A 44 -20.33 -14.17 -15.63
N ASP A 45 -19.27 -14.70 -16.26
CA ASP A 45 -19.15 -16.05 -16.82
C ASP A 45 -18.85 -17.09 -15.71
N THR A 46 -19.44 -18.28 -15.81
CA THR A 46 -19.62 -19.23 -14.69
C THR A 46 -18.58 -20.35 -14.63
N ASP A 47 -17.87 -20.45 -13.50
CA ASP A 47 -17.42 -21.70 -12.85
C ASP A 47 -17.35 -21.41 -11.33
N VAL A 48 -18.17 -22.11 -10.52
CA VAL A 48 -18.61 -21.60 -9.21
C VAL A 48 -18.31 -22.56 -8.06
N GLU A 49 -17.26 -22.24 -7.29
CA GLU A 49 -17.05 -22.69 -5.90
C GLU A 49 -17.26 -21.52 -4.92
N LEU A 50 -17.66 -21.81 -3.68
CA LEU A 50 -17.89 -20.83 -2.58
C LEU A 50 -16.73 -19.89 -2.30
N GLU A 51 -15.53 -20.23 -2.76
CA GLU A 51 -14.41 -19.32 -2.72
C GLU A 51 -14.67 -18.06 -3.55
N HIS A 52 -15.71 -17.95 -4.39
CA HIS A 52 -15.94 -16.80 -5.28
C HIS A 52 -17.07 -15.82 -4.88
N TYR A 53 -17.52 -15.75 -3.63
CA TYR A 53 -18.54 -14.76 -3.20
C TYR A 53 -18.15 -13.96 -1.96
N CYS A 54 -18.61 -12.71 -1.90
CA CYS A 54 -18.54 -11.86 -0.71
C CYS A 54 -19.95 -11.54 -0.22
N VAL A 55 -20.14 -11.73 1.08
CA VAL A 55 -21.41 -11.64 1.77
C VAL A 55 -21.42 -10.37 2.60
N ARG A 56 -22.25 -9.38 2.26
CA ARG A 56 -22.35 -8.10 2.98
C ARG A 56 -23.60 -8.06 3.84
N ILE A 57 -23.43 -7.88 5.15
CA ILE A 57 -24.53 -7.64 6.09
C ILE A 57 -24.71 -6.12 6.24
N ILE A 58 -25.84 -5.56 5.79
CA ILE A 58 -26.15 -4.13 5.94
C ILE A 58 -27.26 -3.96 6.98
N PHE A 59 -26.97 -3.24 8.06
CA PHE A 59 -27.96 -2.86 9.07
C PHE A 59 -28.67 -1.56 8.65
N GLY A 60 -29.95 -1.65 8.28
CA GLY A 60 -30.79 -0.49 7.99
C GLY A 60 -31.27 0.22 9.27
N ARG A 61 -31.48 1.54 9.20
CA ARG A 61 -32.01 2.38 10.31
C ARG A 61 -33.52 2.22 10.58
N THR A 62 -34.22 1.37 9.83
CA THR A 62 -35.65 1.10 10.03
C THR A 62 -35.85 -0.32 10.56
N ARG A 63 -36.64 -0.44 11.63
CA ARG A 63 -36.73 -1.56 12.57
C ARG A 63 -37.08 -2.97 12.03
N SER A 64 -37.13 -3.24 10.73
CA SER A 64 -37.73 -4.50 10.25
C SER A 64 -37.05 -5.23 9.09
N LEU A 65 -35.98 -4.73 8.45
CA LEU A 65 -35.29 -5.50 7.41
C LEU A 65 -33.76 -5.40 7.50
N ILE A 66 -33.11 -6.56 7.59
CA ILE A 66 -31.67 -6.72 7.37
C ILE A 66 -31.50 -7.27 5.95
N PHE A 67 -30.90 -6.47 5.06
CA PHE A 67 -30.54 -6.92 3.72
C PHE A 67 -29.14 -7.53 3.77
N LEU A 68 -29.04 -8.76 3.26
CA LEU A 68 -27.79 -9.47 3.13
C LEU A 68 -27.53 -9.65 1.62
N ILE A 69 -26.68 -8.79 1.07
CA ILE A 69 -26.35 -8.78 -0.35
C ILE A 69 -25.15 -9.71 -0.55
N VAL A 70 -25.33 -10.77 -1.33
CA VAL A 70 -24.24 -11.65 -1.80
C VAL A 70 -23.79 -11.13 -3.15
N GLN A 71 -22.58 -10.56 -3.22
CA GLN A 71 -21.96 -10.16 -4.49
C GLN A 71 -20.93 -11.22 -4.91
N SER A 72 -20.90 -11.54 -6.21
CA SER A 72 -19.81 -12.30 -6.84
C SER A 72 -18.45 -11.62 -6.56
N LYS A 73 -17.36 -12.39 -6.46
CA LYS A 73 -15.96 -11.96 -6.25
C LYS A 73 -15.45 -11.11 -7.42
N ASN A 74 -16.04 -9.95 -7.65
CA ASN A 74 -15.22 -8.77 -7.92
C ASN A 74 -14.91 -7.98 -6.64
N ILE A 75 -15.58 -8.27 -5.52
CA ILE A 75 -15.36 -7.53 -4.27
C ILE A 75 -15.18 -8.53 -3.11
N ASN A 76 -14.00 -8.63 -2.51
CA ASN A 76 -13.68 -9.54 -1.40
C ASN A 76 -13.35 -8.71 -0.14
N PHE A 77 -14.36 -8.33 0.66
CA PHE A 77 -14.15 -7.37 1.76
C PHE A 77 -13.30 -7.87 2.94
N SER A 78 -13.00 -9.17 3.04
CA SER A 78 -12.22 -9.79 4.13
C SER A 78 -10.70 -9.85 3.90
N ARG A 79 -10.24 -9.57 2.67
CA ARG A 79 -8.84 -9.28 2.34
C ARG A 79 -8.81 -8.07 1.43
N CYS A 80 -8.53 -6.90 2.00
CA CYS A 80 -8.07 -5.68 1.34
C CYS A 80 -8.45 -5.52 -0.15
N THR A 81 -9.75 -5.59 -0.49
CA THR A 81 -10.20 -5.39 -1.89
C THR A 81 -10.27 -3.93 -2.30
N ILE A 82 -10.23 -3.01 -1.32
CA ILE A 82 -10.03 -1.58 -1.59
C ILE A 82 -8.71 -1.33 -2.32
N ILE A 83 -7.83 -2.33 -2.39
CA ILE A 83 -6.50 -2.24 -2.97
C ILE A 83 -6.23 -3.48 -3.86
N LYS A 84 -7.26 -4.00 -4.55
CA LYS A 84 -7.04 -5.07 -5.57
C LYS A 84 -6.15 -4.62 -6.73
N ASN A 85 -5.96 -3.30 -6.90
CA ASN A 85 -5.34 -2.70 -8.08
C ASN A 85 -3.99 -1.99 -7.84
N LEU A 86 -3.35 -2.10 -6.67
CA LEU A 86 -1.95 -1.65 -6.58
C LEU A 86 -1.02 -2.54 -7.42
N VAL A 87 -1.29 -3.85 -7.47
CA VAL A 87 -0.45 -4.85 -8.15
C VAL A 87 -0.69 -4.88 -9.66
N HIS A 88 -1.95 -4.75 -10.11
CA HIS A 88 -2.31 -5.08 -11.49
C HIS A 88 -1.76 -4.13 -12.57
N ASP A 89 -1.39 -2.89 -12.20
CA ASP A 89 -0.96 -1.87 -13.16
C ASP A 89 0.53 -1.52 -13.07
N CYS A 90 1.23 -2.05 -12.05
CA CYS A 90 2.68 -1.87 -11.93
C CYS A 90 3.46 -2.89 -12.79
N GLY A 91 2.82 -4.02 -13.15
CA GLY A 91 3.44 -5.14 -13.85
C GLY A 91 3.62 -4.97 -15.37
N THR A 92 3.04 -3.96 -16.01
CA THR A 92 3.05 -3.85 -17.49
C THR A 92 4.02 -2.80 -18.04
N ARG A 93 4.56 -1.90 -17.21
CA ARG A 93 5.71 -1.09 -17.65
C ARG A 93 6.97 -1.93 -17.44
N GLN A 94 7.32 -2.74 -18.44
CA GLN A 94 8.69 -3.23 -18.60
C GLN A 94 9.62 -2.04 -18.31
N LEU A 95 10.49 -2.18 -17.32
CA LEU A 95 11.50 -1.18 -17.03
C LEU A 95 12.30 -0.99 -18.32
N GLY A 96 12.16 0.18 -18.94
CA GLY A 96 12.87 0.47 -20.19
C GLY A 96 14.38 0.26 -20.00
N CYS A 97 15.08 -0.07 -21.09
CA CYS A 97 16.54 -0.29 -21.10
C CYS A 97 17.30 0.77 -20.27
N HIS A 98 16.88 2.04 -20.39
CA HIS A 98 17.42 3.19 -19.66
C HIS A 98 17.35 3.07 -18.14
N ARG A 99 16.26 2.52 -17.58
CA ARG A 99 16.07 2.39 -16.13
C ARG A 99 16.93 1.25 -15.56
N ARG A 100 17.26 0.24 -16.37
CA ARG A 100 18.19 -0.83 -15.98
C ARG A 100 19.63 -0.33 -15.92
N GLU A 101 20.07 0.37 -16.96
CA GLU A 101 21.41 0.99 -17.04
C GLU A 101 21.64 1.98 -15.90
N LEU A 102 20.64 2.80 -15.55
CA LEU A 102 20.70 3.70 -14.41
C LEU A 102 20.95 2.95 -13.11
N TYR A 103 20.17 1.90 -12.81
CA TYR A 103 20.35 1.11 -11.59
C TYR A 103 21.77 0.51 -11.48
N GLU A 104 22.33 0.00 -12.57
CA GLU A 104 23.72 -0.48 -12.57
C GLU A 104 24.73 0.65 -12.32
N ALA A 105 24.50 1.82 -12.92
CA ALA A 105 25.34 3.00 -12.72
C ALA A 105 25.31 3.48 -11.26
N LEU A 106 24.13 3.43 -10.62
CA LEU A 106 23.97 3.75 -9.19
C LEU A 106 24.72 2.76 -8.30
N GLY A 107 24.57 1.46 -8.53
CA GLY A 107 25.28 0.43 -7.76
C GLY A 107 26.79 0.55 -7.87
N ARG A 108 27.32 0.78 -9.08
CA ARG A 108 28.75 1.01 -9.32
C ARG A 108 29.27 2.27 -8.63
N THR A 109 28.51 3.36 -8.69
CA THR A 109 28.91 4.63 -8.06
C THR A 109 28.99 4.49 -6.54
N ALA A 110 28.02 3.80 -5.92
CA ALA A 110 28.04 3.54 -4.48
C ALA A 110 29.25 2.68 -4.10
N LEU A 111 29.49 1.59 -4.84
CA LEU A 111 30.61 0.69 -4.61
C LEU A 111 31.97 1.41 -4.73
N TYR A 112 32.11 2.24 -5.77
CA TYR A 112 33.32 3.05 -5.99
C TYR A 112 33.62 3.93 -4.79
N TYR A 113 32.64 4.70 -4.31
CA TYR A 113 32.84 5.60 -3.18
C TYR A 113 33.04 4.87 -1.85
N TYR A 114 32.38 3.74 -1.64
CA TYR A 114 32.68 2.90 -0.48
C TYR A 114 34.11 2.39 -0.49
N ARG A 115 34.62 1.92 -1.63
CA ARG A 115 36.03 1.53 -1.75
C ARG A 115 36.96 2.71 -1.43
N THR A 116 36.70 3.89 -2.02
CA THR A 116 37.48 5.10 -1.74
C THR A 116 37.46 5.48 -0.26
N LEU A 117 36.31 5.37 0.42
CA LEU A 117 36.21 5.60 1.86
C LEU A 117 37.10 4.65 2.66
N LEU A 118 37.10 3.35 2.32
CA LEU A 118 37.90 2.33 3.00
C LEU A 118 39.41 2.48 2.72
N ASP A 119 39.77 2.96 1.54
CA ASP A 119 41.17 3.25 1.17
C ASP A 119 41.71 4.48 1.90
N GLU A 120 40.88 5.52 2.10
CA GLU A 120 41.28 6.78 2.72
C GLU A 120 41.23 6.79 4.25
N ILE A 121 40.35 5.99 4.85
CA ILE A 121 40.13 5.97 6.30
C ILE A 121 40.47 4.61 6.87
N SER A 122 41.53 4.59 7.70
CA SER A 122 42.00 3.35 8.32
C SER A 122 41.10 2.89 9.48
N PRO A 123 41.01 1.57 9.75
CA PRO A 123 40.27 1.05 10.91
C PRO A 123 40.73 1.60 12.27
N ARG A 124 41.97 2.10 12.35
CA ARG A 124 42.51 2.72 13.57
C ARG A 124 41.92 4.11 13.80
N GLU A 125 41.75 4.88 12.74
CA GLU A 125 41.16 6.21 12.77
C GLU A 125 39.68 6.15 13.19
N VAL A 126 38.94 5.19 12.63
CA VAL A 126 37.51 4.97 12.88
C VAL A 126 37.19 4.80 14.37
N LYS A 127 38.09 4.20 15.16
CA LYS A 127 37.88 4.03 16.61
C LYS A 127 37.64 5.35 17.36
N GLY A 128 38.11 6.47 16.81
CA GLY A 128 37.90 7.81 17.38
C GLY A 128 36.64 8.52 16.89
N PHE A 129 35.91 7.97 15.93
CA PHE A 129 34.73 8.62 15.34
C PHE A 129 33.49 8.50 16.24
N ALA A 130 32.46 9.30 15.97
CA ALA A 130 31.17 9.12 16.62
C ALA A 130 30.57 7.74 16.26
N TRP A 131 29.78 7.17 17.17
CA TRP A 131 29.25 5.81 17.03
C TRP A 131 28.56 5.54 15.68
N HIS A 132 27.80 6.48 15.14
CA HIS A 132 27.08 6.32 13.86
C HIS A 132 28.01 6.41 12.65
N GLN A 133 29.08 7.21 12.74
CA GLN A 133 30.12 7.27 11.71
C GLN A 133 30.94 5.97 11.68
N GLN A 134 31.16 5.36 12.85
CA GLN A 134 31.75 4.02 12.93
C GLN A 134 30.87 2.99 12.21
N LEU A 135 29.56 3.01 12.46
CA LEU A 135 28.62 2.12 11.80
C LEU A 135 28.56 2.35 10.28
N PHE A 136 28.59 3.61 9.83
CA PHE A 136 28.64 3.93 8.41
C PHE A 136 29.87 3.32 7.72
N TRP A 137 31.06 3.52 8.29
CA TRP A 137 32.30 2.93 7.77
C TRP A 137 32.25 1.39 7.81
N GLN A 138 31.76 0.79 8.90
CA GLN A 138 31.63 -0.67 9.00
C GLN A 138 30.62 -1.23 7.99
N SER A 139 29.55 -0.50 7.69
CA SER A 139 28.59 -0.88 6.65
C SER A 139 29.22 -0.84 5.25
N ALA A 140 30.05 0.17 4.96
CA ALA A 140 30.81 0.23 3.72
C ALA A 140 31.74 -0.98 3.58
N GLN A 141 32.43 -1.34 4.66
CA GLN A 141 33.26 -2.55 4.72
C GLN A 141 32.42 -3.80 4.43
N HIS A 142 31.30 -3.99 5.15
CA HIS A 142 30.41 -5.13 4.96
C HIS A 142 29.99 -5.28 3.49
N TRP A 143 29.50 -4.20 2.86
CA TRP A 143 29.03 -4.27 1.49
C TRP A 143 30.13 -4.54 0.47
N VAL A 144 31.33 -3.96 0.65
CA VAL A 144 32.50 -4.26 -0.20
C VAL A 144 32.90 -5.74 -0.08
N GLU A 145 32.87 -6.30 1.14
CA GLU A 145 33.16 -7.72 1.39
C GLU A 145 32.10 -8.65 0.78
N GLU A 146 30.81 -8.33 0.89
CA GLU A 146 29.72 -9.10 0.27
C GLU A 146 29.83 -9.11 -1.26
N VAL A 147 30.19 -7.98 -1.87
CA VAL A 147 30.44 -7.88 -3.32
C VAL A 147 31.69 -8.66 -3.72
N GLY A 148 32.78 -8.55 -2.97
CA GLY A 148 34.03 -9.28 -3.22
C GLY A 148 33.87 -10.79 -3.14
N ALA A 149 33.00 -11.25 -2.24
CA ALA A 149 32.62 -12.65 -2.12
C ALA A 149 31.59 -13.12 -3.17
N GLY A 150 31.06 -12.22 -4.01
CA GLY A 150 30.04 -12.55 -5.01
C GLY A 150 28.67 -12.88 -4.42
N ARG A 151 28.38 -12.43 -3.19
CA ARG A 151 27.10 -12.66 -2.49
C ARG A 151 26.07 -11.56 -2.75
N HIS A 152 26.50 -10.38 -3.19
CA HIS A 152 25.57 -9.31 -3.55
C HIS A 152 24.80 -9.68 -4.83
N PRO A 153 23.45 -9.64 -4.84
CA PRO A 153 22.65 -10.20 -5.93
C PRO A 153 22.78 -9.43 -7.27
N ASN A 154 23.01 -8.11 -7.23
CA ASN A 154 23.00 -7.27 -8.44
C ASN A 154 24.29 -6.51 -8.71
N VAL A 155 25.24 -6.53 -7.79
CA VAL A 155 26.46 -5.69 -7.86
C VAL A 155 27.59 -6.64 -8.12
N LYS A 156 28.27 -6.44 -9.25
CA LYS A 156 29.19 -7.43 -9.78
C LYS A 156 30.57 -7.26 -9.17
N ARG A 157 31.24 -8.38 -8.91
CA ARG A 157 32.56 -8.41 -8.29
C ARG A 157 33.60 -7.62 -9.12
N GLU A 158 33.53 -7.71 -10.44
CA GLU A 158 34.44 -6.99 -11.34
C GLU A 158 34.37 -5.46 -11.18
N TRP A 159 33.28 -4.91 -10.64
CA TRP A 159 33.15 -3.47 -10.41
C TRP A 159 34.03 -2.97 -9.25
N LEU A 160 34.56 -3.87 -8.42
CA LEU A 160 35.57 -3.51 -7.42
C LEU A 160 36.88 -3.03 -8.05
N GLU A 161 37.09 -3.29 -9.34
CA GLU A 161 38.27 -2.86 -10.10
C GLU A 161 38.00 -1.58 -10.91
N ASP A 162 36.77 -1.04 -10.89
CA ASP A 162 36.41 0.14 -11.69
C ASP A 162 37.22 1.37 -11.25
N SER A 163 37.87 2.05 -12.21
CA SER A 163 38.52 3.35 -11.97
C SER A 163 37.49 4.48 -11.90
N ARG A 164 37.89 5.66 -11.40
CA ARG A 164 37.02 6.85 -11.38
C ARG A 164 36.51 7.19 -12.78
N GLU A 165 37.39 7.14 -13.77
CA GLU A 165 37.09 7.43 -15.17
C GLU A 165 36.09 6.42 -15.74
N ALA A 166 36.20 5.14 -15.37
CA ALA A 166 35.27 4.10 -15.81
C ALA A 166 33.86 4.34 -15.26
N VAL A 167 33.73 4.64 -13.97
CA VAL A 167 32.43 4.96 -13.34
C VAL A 167 31.85 6.23 -13.96
N TRP A 168 32.66 7.27 -14.15
CA TRP A 168 32.21 8.55 -14.70
C TRP A 168 31.78 8.51 -16.15
N LYS A 169 32.46 7.72 -16.96
CA LYS A 169 32.02 7.45 -18.33
C LYS A 169 30.64 6.79 -18.38
N GLN A 170 30.31 5.95 -17.41
CA GLN A 170 29.00 5.29 -17.37
C GLN A 170 27.87 6.20 -16.87
N VAL A 171 28.13 7.01 -15.85
CA VAL A 171 27.10 7.92 -15.30
C VAL A 171 26.94 9.20 -16.13
N GLU A 172 27.81 9.47 -17.11
CA GLU A 172 27.73 10.67 -17.96
C GLU A 172 26.34 10.84 -18.60
N LYS A 173 25.74 9.74 -19.08
CA LYS A 173 24.38 9.70 -19.63
C LYS A 173 23.29 10.07 -18.60
N TYR A 174 23.60 9.94 -17.31
CA TYR A 174 22.69 10.11 -16.17
C TYR A 174 23.13 11.24 -15.23
N GLN A 175 24.03 12.12 -15.67
CA GLN A 175 24.65 13.13 -14.81
C GLN A 175 23.66 14.13 -14.19
N ASN A 176 22.47 14.27 -14.79
CA ASN A 176 21.39 15.13 -14.31
C ASN A 176 20.35 14.37 -13.46
N SER A 177 20.48 13.05 -13.31
CA SER A 177 19.64 12.31 -12.38
C SER A 177 19.98 12.75 -10.96
N ILE A 178 18.95 13.12 -10.19
CA ILE A 178 19.14 13.59 -8.81
C ILE A 178 19.93 12.60 -7.95
N ASP A 179 19.81 11.30 -8.25
CA ASP A 179 20.64 10.27 -7.63
C ASP A 179 22.13 10.46 -7.84
N ILE A 180 22.55 10.61 -9.10
CA ILE A 180 23.97 10.77 -9.46
C ILE A 180 24.49 12.10 -8.94
N VAL A 181 23.67 13.15 -9.01
CA VAL A 181 24.00 14.48 -8.47
C VAL A 181 24.26 14.39 -6.96
N MET A 182 23.32 13.79 -6.21
CA MET A 182 23.43 13.58 -4.76
C MET A 182 24.64 12.72 -4.41
N MET A 183 24.81 11.59 -5.12
CA MET A 183 25.90 10.66 -4.86
C MET A 183 27.27 11.29 -5.13
N ARG A 184 27.38 12.12 -6.16
CA ARG A 184 28.60 12.90 -6.42
C ARG A 184 28.84 13.93 -5.32
N ALA A 185 27.83 14.73 -4.97
CA ALA A 185 27.97 15.77 -3.96
C ALA A 185 28.45 15.21 -2.60
N LEU A 186 27.86 14.08 -2.18
CA LEU A 186 28.27 13.36 -0.98
C LEU A 186 29.64 12.69 -1.15
N GLY A 187 29.84 11.98 -2.25
CA GLY A 187 31.04 11.21 -2.52
C GLY A 187 32.32 12.04 -2.56
N GLU A 188 32.28 13.23 -3.17
CA GLU A 188 33.43 14.15 -3.21
C GLU A 188 33.80 14.75 -1.84
N LYS A 189 32.86 14.74 -0.88
CA LYS A 189 33.07 15.20 0.51
C LYS A 189 33.13 14.03 1.50
N LEU A 190 33.06 12.79 1.04
CA LEU A 190 32.83 11.61 1.86
C LEU A 190 33.86 11.41 2.99
N PRO A 191 35.17 11.61 2.79
CA PRO A 191 36.15 11.49 3.87
C PRO A 191 35.97 12.55 4.95
N SER A 192 35.60 13.78 4.57
CA SER A 192 35.29 14.87 5.51
C SER A 192 34.00 14.57 6.30
N ILE A 193 32.99 14.06 5.62
CA ILE A 193 31.71 13.62 6.22
C ILE A 193 31.95 12.50 7.22
N ALA A 194 32.70 11.47 6.86
CA ALA A 194 33.00 10.34 7.72
C ALA A 194 33.78 10.75 8.98
N ARG A 195 34.64 11.77 8.89
CA ARG A 195 35.35 12.37 10.03
C ARG A 195 34.50 13.35 10.85
N GLY A 196 33.28 13.68 10.42
CA GLY A 196 32.42 14.67 11.06
C GLY A 196 32.85 16.12 10.86
N GLN A 197 33.70 16.39 9.87
CA GLN A 197 34.17 17.74 9.53
C GLN A 197 33.18 18.46 8.61
N THR A 198 32.33 17.71 7.90
CA THR A 198 31.24 18.22 7.07
C THR A 198 29.95 17.51 7.43
N GLN A 199 28.87 18.27 7.63
CA GLN A 199 27.56 17.71 7.89
C GLN A 199 26.91 17.27 6.58
N ALA A 200 26.61 15.97 6.44
CA ALA A 200 26.00 15.43 5.22
C ALA A 200 24.65 16.10 4.90
N THR A 201 23.85 16.39 5.93
CA THR A 201 22.56 17.08 5.77
C THR A 201 22.69 18.44 5.09
N GLU A 202 23.73 19.21 5.41
CA GLU A 202 23.97 20.50 4.77
C GLU A 202 24.25 20.32 3.28
N VAL A 203 25.09 19.33 2.93
CA VAL A 203 25.37 18.98 1.52
C VAL A 203 24.11 18.58 0.79
N MET A 204 23.27 17.73 1.40
CA MET A 204 22.03 17.24 0.78
C MET A 204 20.97 18.34 0.60
N MET A 205 21.00 19.40 1.42
CA MET A 205 20.04 20.50 1.35
C MET A 205 20.44 21.58 0.32
N GLU A 206 21.70 21.61 -0.12
CA GLU A 206 22.15 22.53 -1.18
C GLU A 206 21.26 22.37 -2.42
N ASN A 207 20.78 23.50 -2.97
CA ASN A 207 19.95 23.54 -4.18
C ASN A 207 18.70 22.63 -4.16
N ASP A 208 18.12 22.39 -2.97
CA ASP A 208 16.95 21.52 -2.78
C ASP A 208 17.18 20.06 -3.27
N MET A 209 18.42 19.57 -3.22
CA MET A 209 18.73 18.21 -3.68
C MET A 209 17.95 17.15 -2.89
N LEU A 210 17.77 17.33 -1.58
CA LEU A 210 17.00 16.40 -0.74
C LEU A 210 15.51 16.40 -1.12
N GLY A 211 14.94 17.56 -1.41
CA GLY A 211 13.56 17.71 -1.89
C GLY A 211 13.34 16.98 -3.21
N GLN A 212 14.21 17.24 -4.19
CA GLN A 212 14.21 16.56 -5.49
C GLN A 212 14.46 15.06 -5.34
N PHE A 213 15.32 14.63 -4.42
CA PHE A 213 15.59 13.21 -4.20
C PHE A 213 14.32 12.46 -3.77
N TYR A 214 13.60 12.96 -2.76
CA TYR A 214 12.36 12.33 -2.32
C TYR A 214 11.21 12.41 -3.32
N ALA A 215 11.26 13.35 -4.26
CA ALA A 215 10.25 13.49 -5.32
C ALA A 215 10.54 12.63 -6.56
N GLU A 216 11.80 12.59 -7.00
CA GLU A 216 12.18 12.19 -8.36
C GLU A 216 13.24 11.09 -8.43
N ALA A 217 13.89 10.74 -7.31
CA ALA A 217 14.94 9.73 -7.32
C ALA A 217 14.42 8.37 -7.80
N TYR A 218 15.35 7.55 -8.28
CA TYR A 218 15.06 6.19 -8.74
C TYR A 218 14.28 5.42 -7.67
N GLY A 219 13.13 4.88 -8.06
CA GLY A 219 12.18 4.21 -7.18
C GLY A 219 11.12 5.15 -6.59
N PHE A 220 11.48 6.37 -6.16
CA PHE A 220 10.61 7.28 -5.40
C PHE A 220 9.42 7.82 -6.19
N GLU A 221 9.59 8.17 -7.47
CA GLU A 221 8.48 8.58 -8.33
C GLU A 221 7.39 7.49 -8.40
N SER A 222 7.81 6.25 -8.67
CA SER A 222 6.93 5.08 -8.75
C SER A 222 6.20 4.82 -7.43
N MET A 223 6.85 5.07 -6.31
CA MET A 223 6.27 4.83 -5.00
C MET A 223 5.30 5.92 -4.57
N ASN A 224 5.63 7.19 -4.80
CA ASN A 224 4.71 8.30 -4.56
C ASN A 224 3.41 8.09 -5.35
N ASP A 225 3.51 7.56 -6.58
CA ASP A 225 2.36 7.12 -7.37
C ASP A 225 1.61 5.95 -6.74
N GLN A 226 2.30 4.95 -6.19
CA GLN A 226 1.66 3.81 -5.51
C GLN A 226 0.89 4.24 -4.25
N ILE A 227 1.49 5.06 -3.38
CA ILE A 227 0.80 5.64 -2.22
C ILE A 227 -0.40 6.46 -2.70
N ALA A 228 -0.22 7.35 -3.68
CA ALA A 228 -1.30 8.17 -4.21
C ALA A 228 -2.47 7.34 -4.77
N ARG A 229 -2.20 6.21 -5.45
CA ARG A 229 -3.24 5.27 -5.91
C ARG A 229 -3.96 4.56 -4.77
N ALA A 230 -3.25 4.16 -3.72
CA ALA A 230 -3.87 3.59 -2.54
C ALA A 230 -4.81 4.62 -1.89
N LEU A 231 -4.33 5.85 -1.71
CA LEU A 231 -5.09 6.94 -1.10
C LEU A 231 -6.26 7.38 -1.97
N SER A 232 -6.16 7.34 -3.30
CA SER A 232 -7.28 7.60 -4.22
C SER A 232 -8.41 6.57 -4.03
N GLN A 233 -8.07 5.28 -3.89
CA GLN A 233 -9.06 4.23 -3.64
C GLN A 233 -9.69 4.34 -2.24
N ILE A 234 -8.87 4.62 -1.22
CA ILE A 234 -9.34 4.82 0.16
C ILE A 234 -10.26 6.04 0.24
N SER A 235 -9.84 7.18 -0.31
CA SER A 235 -10.62 8.43 -0.31
C SER A 235 -11.92 8.33 -1.11
N HIS A 236 -11.94 7.59 -2.22
CA HIS A 236 -13.19 7.31 -2.95
C HIS A 236 -14.21 6.57 -2.06
N ARG A 237 -13.75 5.63 -1.23
CA ARG A 237 -14.62 4.86 -0.32
C ARG A 237 -14.94 5.61 0.98
N TYR A 238 -14.03 6.45 1.45
CA TYR A 238 -14.09 7.21 2.69
C TYR A 238 -13.76 8.69 2.42
N PRO A 239 -14.65 9.44 1.74
CA PRO A 239 -14.38 10.82 1.28
C PRO A 239 -14.27 11.86 2.40
N HIS A 240 -14.47 11.43 3.64
CA HIS A 240 -14.41 12.25 4.84
C HIS A 240 -13.36 11.76 5.83
N ALA A 241 -12.36 11.01 5.36
CA ALA A 241 -11.28 10.51 6.20
C ALA A 241 -10.48 11.67 6.81
N ASN A 242 -10.11 11.52 8.08
CA ASN A 242 -9.05 12.29 8.74
C ASN A 242 -7.71 11.58 8.49
N ILE A 243 -6.76 12.32 7.92
CA ILE A 243 -5.47 11.80 7.49
C ILE A 243 -4.38 12.40 8.37
N LEU A 244 -3.43 11.58 8.80
CA LEU A 244 -2.19 12.02 9.41
C LEU A 244 -1.02 11.55 8.56
N GLU A 245 -0.13 12.45 8.17
CA GLU A 245 1.15 12.10 7.55
C GLU A 245 2.26 12.27 8.58
N ILE A 246 3.00 11.19 8.86
CA ILE A 246 4.17 11.17 9.73
C ILE A 246 5.41 11.31 8.85
N GLY A 247 6.28 12.27 9.17
CA GLY A 247 7.51 12.51 8.41
C GLY A 247 7.25 13.12 7.03
N GLY A 248 6.34 14.08 6.92
CA GLY A 248 6.01 14.74 5.66
C GLY A 248 7.19 15.49 5.04
N GLY A 249 8.17 15.91 5.84
CA GLY A 249 9.42 16.51 5.38
C GLY A 249 9.22 17.62 4.36
N VAL A 250 9.89 17.50 3.21
CA VAL A 250 9.80 18.42 2.06
C VAL A 250 8.50 18.31 1.24
N GLY A 251 7.58 17.43 1.65
CA GLY A 251 6.27 17.24 1.01
C GLY A 251 6.33 16.51 -0.32
N GLY A 252 7.27 15.57 -0.50
CA GLY A 252 7.38 14.75 -1.71
C GLY A 252 6.14 13.87 -1.91
N THR A 253 5.83 13.04 -0.92
CA THR A 253 4.66 12.15 -0.93
C THR A 253 3.34 12.92 -0.81
N THR A 254 3.29 13.93 0.06
CA THR A 254 2.13 14.82 0.26
C THR A 254 1.59 15.38 -1.05
N GLY A 255 2.47 15.87 -1.93
CA GLY A 255 2.06 16.46 -3.21
C GLY A 255 1.33 15.47 -4.13
N SER A 256 1.84 14.24 -4.25
CA SER A 256 1.21 13.20 -5.06
C SER A 256 -0.12 12.73 -4.44
N VAL A 257 -0.16 12.59 -3.11
CA VAL A 257 -1.36 12.18 -2.38
C VAL A 257 -2.48 13.22 -2.49
N LEU A 258 -2.19 14.50 -2.25
CA LEU A 258 -3.18 15.57 -2.35
C LEU A 258 -3.74 15.69 -3.78
N ARG A 259 -2.88 15.58 -4.80
CA ARG A 259 -3.31 15.58 -6.21
C ARG A 259 -4.27 14.43 -6.54
N ALA A 260 -4.03 13.26 -5.95
CA ALA A 260 -4.84 12.06 -6.20
C ALA A 260 -6.18 12.06 -5.45
N MET A 261 -6.22 12.61 -4.23
CA MET A 261 -7.45 12.69 -3.44
C MET A 261 -8.30 13.91 -3.77
N ARG A 262 -7.69 15.00 -4.25
CA ARG A 262 -8.33 16.31 -4.44
C ARG A 262 -9.07 16.73 -3.16
N ASP A 263 -10.37 16.98 -3.23
CA ASP A 263 -11.18 17.37 -2.06
C ASP A 263 -11.76 16.19 -1.25
N SER A 264 -11.44 14.95 -1.60
CA SER A 264 -12.05 13.74 -1.04
C SER A 264 -11.47 13.32 0.32
N PHE A 265 -11.30 14.28 1.23
CA PHE A 265 -10.92 14.07 2.62
C PHE A 265 -11.46 15.20 3.51
N SER A 266 -11.58 14.94 4.81
CA SER A 266 -12.05 15.94 5.78
C SER A 266 -10.92 16.84 6.28
N HIS A 267 -9.83 16.22 6.73
CA HIS A 267 -8.69 16.93 7.31
C HIS A 267 -7.39 16.18 7.06
N TYR A 268 -6.30 16.94 6.90
CA TYR A 268 -4.95 16.41 6.69
C TYR A 268 -3.99 17.04 7.70
N THR A 269 -3.57 16.26 8.69
CA THR A 269 -2.55 16.67 9.65
C THR A 269 -1.18 16.31 9.08
N PHE A 270 -0.47 17.33 8.59
CA PHE A 270 0.91 17.21 8.15
C PHE A 270 1.84 17.29 9.35
N THR A 271 2.69 16.28 9.55
CA THR A 271 3.62 16.24 10.67
C THR A 271 5.03 15.86 10.29
N ASP A 272 5.98 16.32 11.09
CA ASP A 272 7.38 15.96 11.00
C ASP A 272 8.01 16.07 12.41
N ILE A 273 9.17 15.46 12.62
CA ILE A 273 9.89 15.53 13.91
C ILE A 273 10.34 16.97 14.22
N SER A 274 10.46 17.83 13.21
CA SER A 274 10.79 19.24 13.36
C SER A 274 9.84 20.14 12.56
N SER A 275 9.66 21.38 12.99
CA SER A 275 8.87 22.36 12.25
C SER A 275 9.58 22.97 11.04
N GLY A 276 10.83 22.55 10.75
CA GLY A 276 11.71 23.22 9.79
C GLY A 276 11.17 23.25 8.36
N PHE A 277 10.27 22.34 7.99
CA PHE A 277 9.67 22.28 6.66
C PHE A 277 8.25 22.86 6.57
N PHE A 278 7.65 23.28 7.69
CA PHE A 278 6.22 23.62 7.72
C PHE A 278 5.88 24.88 6.93
N GLU A 279 6.74 25.90 6.96
CA GLU A 279 6.52 27.14 6.21
C GLU A 279 6.52 26.85 4.69
N MET A 280 7.57 26.17 4.22
CA MET A 280 7.69 25.72 2.83
C MET A 280 6.52 24.83 2.41
N ALA A 281 6.12 23.86 3.24
CA ALA A 281 4.99 22.98 2.94
C ALA A 281 3.66 23.75 2.92
N ALA A 282 3.44 24.72 3.82
CA ALA A 282 2.25 25.56 3.84
C ALA A 282 2.12 26.45 2.61
N GLU A 283 3.24 26.96 2.08
CA GLU A 283 3.29 27.68 0.81
C GLU A 283 3.00 26.74 -0.37
N LYS A 284 3.69 25.60 -0.42
CA LYS A 284 3.54 24.59 -1.49
C LYS A 284 2.13 24.03 -1.59
N PHE A 285 1.45 23.86 -0.47
CA PHE A 285 0.09 23.31 -0.39
C PHE A 285 -0.96 24.35 -0.02
N ALA A 286 -0.74 25.62 -0.38
CA ALA A 286 -1.64 26.73 -0.05
C ALA A 286 -3.11 26.49 -0.48
N GLU A 287 -3.33 25.79 -1.59
CA GLU A 287 -4.67 25.38 -2.07
C GLU A 287 -5.44 24.56 -1.01
N TYR A 288 -4.75 23.71 -0.28
CA TYR A 288 -5.32 22.78 0.71
C TYR A 288 -5.28 23.34 2.14
N ARG A 289 -4.78 24.57 2.36
CA ARG A 289 -4.55 25.15 3.68
C ARG A 289 -5.79 25.16 4.58
N HIS A 290 -6.98 25.28 3.99
CA HIS A 290 -8.26 25.27 4.72
C HIS A 290 -8.63 23.89 5.32
N LYS A 291 -7.99 22.81 4.87
CA LYS A 291 -8.15 21.43 5.39
C LYS A 291 -6.87 20.86 5.99
N MET A 292 -5.79 21.64 6.09
CA MET A 292 -4.49 21.18 6.57
C MET A 292 -4.11 21.79 7.91
N THR A 293 -3.56 20.96 8.79
CA THR A 293 -2.90 21.41 10.03
C THR A 293 -1.45 20.94 10.02
N PHE A 294 -0.53 21.81 10.44
CA PHE A 294 0.87 21.48 10.59
C PHE A 294 1.19 21.30 12.08
N ARG A 295 1.83 20.18 12.44
CA ARG A 295 2.12 19.86 13.84
C ARG A 295 3.39 19.03 13.97
N VAL A 296 4.22 19.34 14.97
CA VAL A 296 5.38 18.51 15.29
C VAL A 296 4.92 17.15 15.83
N CYS A 297 5.52 16.07 15.33
CA CYS A 297 5.27 14.70 15.78
C CYS A 297 6.59 13.95 15.87
N ASP A 298 7.07 13.75 17.10
CA ASP A 298 8.11 12.79 17.40
C ASP A 298 7.44 11.46 17.76
N ILE A 299 7.36 10.55 16.78
CA ILE A 299 6.63 9.27 16.94
C ILE A 299 7.34 8.30 17.91
N GLU A 300 8.57 8.57 18.33
CA GLU A 300 9.22 7.82 19.41
C GLU A 300 8.62 8.14 20.78
N LYS A 301 7.95 9.29 20.92
CA LYS A 301 7.23 9.68 22.13
C LYS A 301 5.77 9.25 22.04
N ASP A 302 5.16 9.05 23.20
CA ASP A 302 3.72 8.79 23.28
C ASP A 302 2.95 9.98 22.68
N PRO A 303 2.26 9.80 21.54
CA PRO A 303 1.63 10.91 20.83
C PRO A 303 0.44 11.48 21.61
N ILE A 304 -0.17 10.73 22.52
CA ILE A 304 -1.28 11.21 23.35
C ILE A 304 -0.78 12.21 24.38
N ASN A 305 0.40 11.96 24.96
CA ASN A 305 1.06 12.91 25.87
C ASN A 305 1.52 14.17 25.12
N GLU A 306 1.85 14.05 23.83
CA GLU A 306 2.14 15.18 22.94
C GLU A 306 0.87 15.89 22.45
N GLY A 307 -0.33 15.46 22.91
CA GLY A 307 -1.63 16.09 22.70
C GLY A 307 -2.36 15.69 21.42
N PHE A 308 -1.97 14.58 20.78
CA PHE A 308 -2.78 13.99 19.71
C PHE A 308 -3.99 13.28 20.29
N VAL A 309 -5.05 13.16 19.49
CA VAL A 309 -6.27 12.45 19.89
C VAL A 309 -6.09 10.96 19.63
N GLU A 310 -6.31 10.14 20.65
CA GLU A 310 -6.31 8.69 20.54
C GLU A 310 -7.43 8.26 19.58
N GLU A 311 -7.10 7.36 18.65
CA GLU A 311 -8.01 6.91 17.59
C GLU A 311 -8.61 8.07 16.78
N GLY A 312 -7.85 9.16 16.60
CA GLY A 312 -8.31 10.36 15.89
C GLY A 312 -8.35 10.23 14.36
N TYR A 313 -7.60 9.28 13.80
CA TYR A 313 -7.32 9.22 12.37
C TYR A 313 -7.92 7.97 11.70
N ASP A 314 -8.42 8.15 10.48
CA ASP A 314 -8.91 7.08 9.62
C ASP A 314 -7.79 6.52 8.74
N VAL A 315 -6.80 7.36 8.41
CA VAL A 315 -5.63 6.98 7.61
C VAL A 315 -4.37 7.61 8.19
N ILE A 316 -3.30 6.82 8.30
CA ILE A 316 -1.93 7.29 8.54
C ILE A 316 -1.09 6.98 7.31
N ILE A 317 -0.31 7.98 6.89
CA ILE A 317 0.71 7.87 5.85
C ILE A 317 2.09 7.95 6.53
N ALA A 318 2.98 7.02 6.21
CA ALA A 318 4.35 7.02 6.72
C ALA A 318 5.33 6.61 5.60
N ALA A 319 5.98 7.60 4.99
CA ALA A 319 6.83 7.41 3.83
C ALA A 319 8.31 7.53 4.20
N ASN A 320 9.00 6.40 4.30
CA ASN A 320 10.42 6.30 4.66
C ASN A 320 10.80 7.09 5.93
N VAL A 321 10.06 6.85 7.01
CA VAL A 321 10.25 7.57 8.29
C VAL A 321 10.37 6.64 9.48
N LEU A 322 9.66 5.51 9.49
CA LEU A 322 9.51 4.68 10.70
C LEU A 322 10.83 3.97 11.03
N HIS A 323 11.63 3.64 10.01
CA HIS A 323 12.97 3.08 10.17
C HIS A 323 13.94 3.98 10.94
N ALA A 324 13.72 5.29 10.93
CA ALA A 324 14.54 6.28 11.64
C ALA A 324 14.15 6.41 13.13
N THR A 325 13.72 5.31 13.75
CA THR A 325 13.36 5.24 15.18
C THR A 325 14.16 4.14 15.88
N ARG A 326 14.38 4.29 17.19
CA ARG A 326 15.19 3.32 17.96
C ARG A 326 14.47 2.00 18.12
N ASN A 327 13.22 2.04 18.61
CA ASN A 327 12.42 0.85 18.86
C ASN A 327 11.22 0.82 17.92
N MET A 328 11.27 -0.06 16.92
CA MET A 328 10.20 -0.14 15.93
C MET A 328 8.89 -0.64 16.53
N ALA A 329 8.93 -1.54 17.52
CA ALA A 329 7.71 -2.02 18.17
C ALA A 329 6.99 -0.91 18.92
N ASP A 330 7.71 -0.07 19.65
CA ASP A 330 7.12 1.08 20.37
C ASP A 330 6.59 2.12 19.39
N THR A 331 7.38 2.47 18.37
CA THR A 331 6.94 3.34 17.26
C THR A 331 5.62 2.86 16.65
N MET A 332 5.52 1.58 16.32
CA MET A 332 4.30 1.03 15.72
C MET A 332 3.12 1.00 16.69
N ARG A 333 3.34 0.79 17.99
CA ARG A 333 2.28 0.93 19.01
C ARG A 333 1.78 2.39 19.09
N HIS A 334 2.66 3.37 19.01
CA HIS A 334 2.25 4.78 18.96
C HIS A 334 1.44 5.10 17.70
N VAL A 335 1.86 4.61 16.53
CA VAL A 335 1.09 4.71 15.28
C VAL A 335 -0.29 4.06 15.46
N ARG A 336 -0.36 2.87 16.06
CA ARG A 336 -1.63 2.17 16.30
C ARG A 336 -2.59 2.98 17.17
N ARG A 337 -2.09 3.65 18.22
CA ARG A 337 -2.92 4.47 19.12
C ARG A 337 -3.57 5.67 18.42
N LEU A 338 -2.98 6.14 17.32
CA LEU A 338 -3.52 7.27 16.54
C LEU A 338 -4.60 6.83 15.55
N LEU A 339 -4.59 5.57 15.11
CA LEU A 339 -5.56 5.02 14.18
C LEU A 339 -6.80 4.47 14.88
N LYS A 340 -7.97 4.76 14.31
CA LYS A 340 -9.22 4.07 14.66
C LYS A 340 -9.12 2.57 14.37
N PRO A 341 -9.86 1.71 15.08
CA PRO A 341 -10.07 0.32 14.66
C PRO A 341 -10.58 0.26 13.21
N GLY A 342 -9.88 -0.47 12.37
CA GLY A 342 -10.11 -0.56 10.93
C GLY A 342 -9.53 0.58 10.08
N GLY A 343 -8.89 1.58 10.69
CA GLY A 343 -8.17 2.63 10.00
C GLY A 343 -6.96 2.08 9.22
N TYR A 344 -6.58 2.77 8.15
CA TYR A 344 -5.52 2.34 7.25
C TYR A 344 -4.17 2.91 7.64
N LEU A 345 -3.15 2.05 7.71
CA LEU A 345 -1.76 2.46 7.63
C LEU A 345 -1.26 2.23 6.21
N VAL A 346 -0.92 3.30 5.51
CA VAL A 346 -0.27 3.25 4.19
C VAL A 346 1.16 3.73 4.37
N MET A 347 2.11 2.82 4.19
CA MET A 347 3.52 3.12 4.45
C MET A 347 4.39 2.72 3.28
N MET A 348 5.55 3.34 3.19
CA MET A 348 6.59 2.99 2.23
C MET A 348 7.88 2.84 3.01
N GLU A 349 8.47 1.66 2.95
CA GLU A 349 9.70 1.38 3.70
C GLU A 349 10.70 0.60 2.87
N MET A 350 11.96 0.71 3.24
CA MET A 350 13.04 -0.02 2.58
C MET A 350 12.99 -1.49 3.02
N THR A 351 12.95 -2.40 2.06
CA THR A 351 12.79 -3.85 2.28
C THR A 351 13.73 -4.72 1.44
N GLY A 352 14.52 -4.11 0.56
CA GLY A 352 15.33 -4.80 -0.44
C GLY A 352 16.81 -4.40 -0.43
N ASP A 353 17.38 -4.18 -1.62
CA ASP A 353 18.79 -3.80 -1.79
C ASP A 353 19.11 -2.44 -1.17
N MET A 354 20.13 -2.43 -0.30
CA MET A 354 20.54 -1.29 0.51
C MET A 354 21.82 -0.60 0.04
N LEU A 355 22.53 -1.07 -1.00
CA LEU A 355 23.86 -0.53 -1.33
C LEU A 355 23.81 0.99 -1.62
N ARG A 356 22.91 1.40 -2.53
CA ARG A 356 22.72 2.82 -2.90
C ARG A 356 22.19 3.64 -1.73
N MET A 357 21.12 3.16 -1.08
CA MET A 357 20.46 3.93 -0.02
C MET A 357 21.36 4.06 1.21
N GLY A 358 22.09 3.01 1.57
CA GLY A 358 23.11 3.04 2.62
C GLY A 358 24.22 4.04 2.30
N PHE A 359 24.59 4.23 1.03
CA PHE A 359 25.62 5.21 0.67
C PHE A 359 25.11 6.64 0.85
N ILE A 360 23.91 6.91 0.32
CA ILE A 360 23.32 8.25 0.34
C ILE A 360 22.91 8.67 1.76
N MET A 361 22.26 7.76 2.50
CA MET A 361 21.62 8.07 3.78
C MET A 361 22.45 7.62 4.98
N GLY A 362 23.42 6.71 4.81
CA GLY A 362 24.22 6.17 5.91
C GLY A 362 25.11 7.20 6.60
N ALA A 363 25.33 8.37 6.01
CA ALA A 363 26.01 9.47 6.70
C ALA A 363 25.12 10.16 7.76
N LEU A 364 23.80 9.90 7.76
CA LEU A 364 22.84 10.52 8.66
C LEU A 364 22.77 9.73 9.97
N THR A 365 22.81 10.44 11.12
CA THR A 365 22.74 9.80 12.43
C THR A 365 21.45 8.97 12.62
N GLY A 366 20.31 9.47 12.13
CA GLY A 366 19.02 8.79 12.25
C GLY A 366 18.93 7.44 11.53
N TRP A 367 19.78 7.22 10.51
CA TRP A 367 19.88 5.94 9.80
C TRP A 367 20.32 4.78 10.69
N TRP A 368 20.98 5.07 11.81
CA TRP A 368 21.59 4.07 12.68
C TRP A 368 20.90 3.89 14.03
N PHE A 369 19.80 4.58 14.30
CA PHE A 369 19.10 4.47 15.59
C PHE A 369 18.65 3.04 15.89
N GLY A 370 18.23 2.28 14.87
CA GLY A 370 17.86 0.87 15.04
C GLY A 370 19.01 -0.05 15.45
N ALA A 371 20.24 0.26 15.06
CA ALA A 371 21.41 -0.55 15.38
C ALA A 371 21.78 -0.49 16.88
N GLN A 372 21.36 0.56 17.59
CA GLN A 372 21.70 0.76 19.00
C GLN A 372 20.96 -0.17 19.96
N MET A 373 19.81 -0.72 19.55
CA MET A 373 18.96 -1.52 20.45
C MET A 373 19.39 -2.99 20.58
N GLY A 374 20.27 -3.47 19.70
CA GLY A 374 20.71 -4.87 19.67
C GLY A 374 19.57 -5.83 19.26
N ASP A 375 19.89 -6.83 18.43
CA ASP A 375 19.03 -8.00 18.13
C ASP A 375 17.81 -7.81 17.21
N GLU A 376 17.64 -6.68 16.51
CA GLU A 376 16.64 -6.57 15.42
C GLU A 376 17.20 -6.91 14.02
N GLY A 377 18.46 -7.34 13.92
CA GLY A 377 19.11 -7.61 12.63
C GLY A 377 19.40 -6.37 11.77
N ARG A 378 19.19 -5.16 12.33
CA ARG A 378 19.37 -3.85 11.68
C ARG A 378 20.78 -3.27 11.83
N GLN A 379 21.81 -4.12 11.84
CA GLN A 379 23.20 -3.70 12.06
C GLN A 379 23.77 -2.92 10.87
N TRP A 380 23.48 -3.38 9.64
CA TRP A 380 24.07 -2.84 8.41
C TRP A 380 23.16 -1.86 7.67
N SER A 381 21.90 -1.78 8.07
CA SER A 381 20.89 -0.85 7.55
C SER A 381 19.70 -0.78 8.51
N PRO A 382 18.87 0.28 8.47
CA PRO A 382 17.67 0.41 9.29
C PRO A 382 16.47 -0.39 8.76
N ALA A 383 16.64 -1.10 7.65
CA ALA A 383 15.58 -1.78 6.94
C ALA A 383 15.12 -3.07 7.63
N LEU A 384 13.87 -3.44 7.38
CA LEU A 384 13.31 -4.73 7.74
C LEU A 384 12.86 -5.44 6.47
N LEU A 385 13.05 -6.76 6.44
CA LEU A 385 12.47 -7.61 5.41
C LEU A 385 10.95 -7.57 5.47
N LEU A 386 10.29 -7.84 4.34
CA LEU A 386 8.83 -7.83 4.25
C LEU A 386 8.16 -8.76 5.30
N VAL A 387 8.75 -9.93 5.54
CA VAL A 387 8.27 -10.90 6.55
C VAL A 387 8.44 -10.38 7.99
N GLN A 388 9.46 -9.56 8.24
CA GLN A 388 9.67 -8.92 9.55
C GLN A 388 8.68 -7.78 9.76
N TRP A 389 8.35 -7.04 8.70
CA TRP A 389 7.26 -6.06 8.72
C TRP A 389 5.91 -6.71 9.03
N ASP A 390 5.60 -7.84 8.40
CA ASP A 390 4.35 -8.58 8.64
C ASP A 390 4.21 -9.00 10.12
N ASP A 391 5.24 -9.62 10.69
CA ASP A 391 5.25 -10.01 12.10
C ASP A 391 5.14 -8.80 13.05
N LEU A 392 5.92 -7.76 12.77
CA LEU A 392 5.91 -6.51 13.55
C LEU A 392 4.53 -5.84 13.55
N LEU A 393 3.89 -5.74 12.38
CA LEU A 393 2.55 -5.17 12.26
C LEU A 393 1.54 -5.98 13.09
N GLN A 394 1.56 -7.30 12.96
CA GLN A 394 0.64 -8.18 13.70
C GLN A 394 0.81 -8.03 15.21
N ARG A 395 2.05 -8.10 15.73
CA ARG A 395 2.31 -8.02 17.18
C ARG A 395 2.10 -6.63 17.78
N THR A 396 1.92 -5.60 16.95
CA THR A 396 1.70 -4.20 17.39
C THR A 396 0.28 -3.71 17.16
N GLY A 397 -0.67 -4.62 16.89
CA GLY A 397 -2.09 -4.31 16.81
C GLY A 397 -2.58 -3.95 15.41
N PHE A 398 -1.89 -4.42 14.38
CA PHE A 398 -2.33 -4.32 12.99
C PHE A 398 -2.64 -5.69 12.39
N SER A 399 -3.19 -5.72 11.17
CA SER A 399 -3.58 -6.94 10.48
C SER A 399 -2.44 -7.71 9.82
N GLY A 400 -1.20 -7.22 9.91
CA GLY A 400 -0.08 -7.67 9.09
C GLY A 400 0.00 -6.93 7.75
N VAL A 401 0.73 -7.49 6.79
CA VAL A 401 0.84 -6.93 5.44
C VAL A 401 -0.36 -7.39 4.61
N ASP A 402 -1.40 -6.54 4.54
CA ASP A 402 -2.59 -6.79 3.73
C ASP A 402 -2.29 -6.67 2.23
N GLN A 403 -1.39 -5.74 1.86
CA GLN A 403 -0.91 -5.51 0.50
C GLN A 403 0.55 -5.07 0.51
N ALA A 404 1.30 -5.48 -0.51
CA ALA A 404 2.68 -5.07 -0.72
C ALA A 404 2.95 -4.87 -2.22
N VAL A 405 3.53 -3.73 -2.58
CA VAL A 405 3.99 -3.45 -3.95
C VAL A 405 5.41 -2.92 -3.90
N ALA A 406 6.32 -3.70 -4.48
CA ALA A 406 7.72 -3.31 -4.63
C ALA A 406 7.90 -2.28 -5.75
N ASP A 407 8.96 -1.48 -5.66
CA ASP A 407 9.36 -0.52 -6.70
C ASP A 407 9.88 -1.20 -7.99
N HIS A 408 10.19 -2.49 -7.92
CA HIS A 408 10.77 -3.26 -9.02
C HIS A 408 10.16 -4.66 -9.12
N THR A 409 9.91 -5.13 -10.36
CA THR A 409 9.30 -6.47 -10.60
C THR A 409 10.28 -7.62 -10.37
N VAL A 410 11.57 -7.42 -10.66
CA VAL A 410 12.64 -8.35 -10.27
C VAL A 410 12.92 -8.19 -8.78
N SER A 411 12.55 -9.20 -7.99
CA SER A 411 12.71 -9.21 -6.53
C SER A 411 14.13 -8.89 -6.06
N GLN A 412 15.17 -9.33 -6.76
CA GLN A 412 16.55 -9.00 -6.33
C GLN A 412 16.87 -7.52 -6.42
N LYS A 413 16.23 -6.75 -7.31
CA LYS A 413 16.54 -5.34 -7.62
C LYS A 413 15.62 -4.34 -6.92
N HIS A 414 14.62 -4.82 -6.18
CA HIS A 414 13.75 -3.94 -5.41
C HIS A 414 14.54 -3.33 -4.24
N GLN A 415 14.20 -2.10 -3.86
CA GLN A 415 14.82 -1.41 -2.73
C GLN A 415 13.80 -1.12 -1.63
N VAL A 416 12.55 -0.90 -2.04
CA VAL A 416 11.51 -0.26 -1.23
C VAL A 416 10.17 -0.83 -1.62
N THR A 417 9.27 -0.92 -0.65
CA THR A 417 7.94 -1.49 -0.83
C THR A 417 6.89 -0.59 -0.21
N THR A 418 5.82 -0.32 -0.97
CA THR A 418 4.59 0.27 -0.47
C THR A 418 3.77 -0.83 0.20
N LEU A 419 3.47 -0.65 1.48
CA LEU A 419 2.70 -1.58 2.31
C LEU A 419 1.38 -0.94 2.72
N VAL A 420 0.34 -1.76 2.78
CA VAL A 420 -0.90 -1.37 3.46
C VAL A 420 -1.24 -2.37 4.53
N SER A 421 -1.63 -1.85 5.68
CA SER A 421 -2.14 -2.59 6.83
C SER A 421 -3.36 -1.89 7.41
N GLN A 422 -4.12 -2.58 8.25
CA GLN A 422 -5.20 -1.97 9.02
C GLN A 422 -4.94 -2.10 10.51
N ALA A 423 -5.27 -1.05 11.26
CA ALA A 423 -5.37 -1.12 12.70
C ALA A 423 -6.47 -2.11 13.10
N VAL A 424 -6.18 -3.05 13.98
CA VAL A 424 -7.14 -4.06 14.44
C VAL A 424 -7.37 -3.97 15.94
N ASP A 425 -8.53 -4.45 16.36
CA ASP A 425 -8.89 -4.82 17.73
C ASP A 425 -9.74 -6.11 17.66
N GLU A 426 -10.21 -6.59 18.81
CA GLU A 426 -11.03 -7.82 18.86
C GLU A 426 -12.28 -7.70 17.98
N GLN A 427 -13.00 -6.58 18.06
CA GLN A 427 -14.23 -6.36 17.32
C GLN A 427 -13.99 -6.31 15.81
N PHE A 428 -12.95 -5.62 15.36
CA PHE A 428 -12.61 -5.48 13.96
C PHE A 428 -12.07 -6.78 13.38
N ASN A 429 -11.33 -7.59 14.16
CA ASN A 429 -10.91 -8.92 13.74
C ASN A 429 -12.11 -9.84 13.46
N VAL A 430 -13.18 -9.74 14.27
CA VAL A 430 -14.44 -10.41 13.98
C VAL A 430 -15.03 -9.91 12.66
N LEU A 431 -15.04 -8.60 12.42
CA LEU A 431 -15.57 -8.02 11.16
C LEU A 431 -14.75 -8.37 9.92
N ARG A 432 -13.43 -8.57 10.04
CA ARG A 432 -12.55 -8.99 8.94
C ARG A 432 -12.78 -10.44 8.53
N SER A 433 -13.07 -11.31 9.49
CA SER A 433 -13.27 -12.75 9.27
C SER A 433 -14.55 -13.26 9.98
N PRO A 434 -15.75 -12.77 9.60
CA PRO A 434 -16.97 -13.00 10.38
C PRO A 434 -17.38 -14.47 10.40
N LEU A 435 -17.17 -15.20 9.30
CA LEU A 435 -17.50 -16.63 9.22
C LEU A 435 -16.60 -17.50 10.11
N SER A 436 -15.37 -17.07 10.37
CA SER A 436 -14.44 -17.74 11.29
C SER A 436 -14.71 -17.40 12.75
N ASN A 437 -15.44 -16.32 13.01
CA ASN A 437 -15.69 -15.76 14.34
C ASN A 437 -17.19 -15.72 14.69
N LEU A 438 -17.98 -16.60 14.09
CA LEU A 438 -19.44 -16.63 14.29
C LEU A 438 -19.85 -16.75 15.76
N GLY A 439 -19.06 -17.47 16.57
CA GLY A 439 -19.31 -17.62 18.01
C GLY A 439 -19.13 -16.33 18.83
N LEU A 440 -18.46 -15.32 18.27
CA LEU A 440 -18.27 -14.00 18.91
C LEU A 440 -19.35 -12.99 18.47
N LEU A 441 -20.13 -13.32 17.43
CA LEU A 441 -21.20 -12.46 16.94
C LEU A 441 -22.48 -12.68 17.75
N PRO A 442 -23.24 -11.62 18.08
CA PRO A 442 -24.57 -11.77 18.64
C PRO A 442 -25.43 -12.65 17.73
N THR A 443 -26.07 -13.67 18.30
CA THR A 443 -26.99 -14.52 17.55
C THR A 443 -28.25 -13.73 17.21
N LEU A 444 -28.83 -14.01 16.04
CA LEU A 444 -30.11 -13.41 15.68
C LEU A 444 -31.22 -14.07 16.50
N SER A 445 -32.05 -13.27 17.15
CA SER A 445 -33.21 -13.75 17.91
C SER A 445 -34.43 -14.04 17.02
N HIS A 446 -34.26 -13.96 15.71
CA HIS A 446 -35.33 -13.99 14.72
C HIS A 446 -34.88 -14.76 13.48
N ARG A 447 -35.84 -15.16 12.64
CA ARG A 447 -35.62 -16.08 11.51
C ARG A 447 -34.70 -15.51 10.43
N LEU A 448 -33.82 -16.34 9.89
CA LEU A 448 -33.04 -16.04 8.67
C LEU A 448 -33.61 -16.85 7.51
N VAL A 449 -33.95 -16.17 6.42
CA VAL A 449 -34.38 -16.80 5.17
C VAL A 449 -33.27 -16.68 4.13
N ILE A 450 -32.88 -17.80 3.55
CA ILE A 450 -32.04 -17.87 2.34
C ILE A 450 -32.98 -18.07 1.16
N LEU A 451 -33.18 -17.01 0.37
CA LEU A 451 -34.09 -16.98 -0.77
C LEU A 451 -33.30 -17.22 -2.07
N GLY A 452 -33.75 -18.14 -2.92
CA GLY A 452 -33.05 -18.59 -4.13
C GLY A 452 -32.65 -20.07 -4.09
N GLY A 453 -32.09 -20.56 -5.18
CA GLY A 453 -31.73 -21.96 -5.40
C GLY A 453 -32.63 -22.67 -6.41
N GLU A 454 -33.20 -21.95 -7.39
CA GLU A 454 -33.90 -22.58 -8.52
C GLU A 454 -32.94 -23.32 -9.46
N THR A 455 -31.71 -22.83 -9.58
CA THR A 455 -30.64 -23.46 -10.34
C THR A 455 -29.75 -24.32 -9.43
N LEU A 456 -29.20 -25.40 -9.96
CA LEU A 456 -28.35 -26.32 -9.19
C LEU A 456 -27.13 -25.64 -8.53
N PRO A 457 -26.40 -24.72 -9.20
CA PRO A 457 -25.28 -24.01 -8.56
C PRO A 457 -25.71 -23.19 -7.34
N ILE A 458 -26.84 -22.48 -7.44
CA ILE A 458 -27.31 -21.62 -6.35
C ILE A 458 -27.97 -22.42 -5.24
N ALA A 459 -28.64 -23.53 -5.56
CA ALA A 459 -29.14 -24.47 -4.56
C ALA A 459 -28.00 -25.04 -3.70
N ARG A 460 -26.85 -25.36 -4.32
CA ARG A 460 -25.63 -25.79 -3.60
C ARG A 460 -25.10 -24.66 -2.71
N LEU A 461 -25.00 -23.44 -3.25
CA LEU A 461 -24.59 -22.25 -2.49
C LEU A 461 -25.49 -21.99 -1.27
N ALA A 462 -26.82 -22.04 -1.45
CA ALA A 462 -27.79 -21.86 -0.38
C ALA A 462 -27.63 -22.91 0.73
N LYS A 463 -27.46 -24.19 0.34
CA LYS A 463 -27.24 -25.29 1.28
C LYS A 463 -25.95 -25.12 2.09
N ASP A 464 -24.87 -24.69 1.44
CA ASP A 464 -23.59 -24.49 2.09
C ASP A 464 -23.59 -23.25 3.01
N LEU A 465 -24.28 -22.18 2.61
CA LEU A 465 -24.53 -21.02 3.48
C LEU A 465 -25.33 -21.45 4.71
N LYS A 466 -26.42 -22.19 4.54
CA LYS A 466 -27.20 -22.75 5.65
C LYS A 466 -26.31 -23.55 6.60
N LYS A 467 -25.48 -24.45 6.06
CA LYS A 467 -24.55 -25.27 6.87
C LYS A 467 -23.54 -24.42 7.64
N LYS A 468 -22.97 -23.38 7.02
CA LYS A 468 -21.99 -22.48 7.68
C LYS A 468 -22.63 -21.62 8.76
N LEU A 469 -23.87 -21.16 8.54
CA LEU A 469 -24.58 -20.28 9.47
C LEU A 469 -25.32 -21.02 10.58
N ALA A 470 -25.53 -22.33 10.45
CA ALA A 470 -26.26 -23.15 11.43
C ALA A 470 -25.64 -23.14 12.85
N SER A 471 -24.34 -22.87 12.98
CA SER A 471 -23.69 -22.71 14.29
C SER A 471 -23.96 -21.36 14.95
N TRP A 472 -24.37 -20.36 14.16
CA TRP A 472 -24.62 -18.99 14.62
C TRP A 472 -26.10 -18.70 14.87
N ILE A 473 -26.99 -19.30 14.09
CA ILE A 473 -28.43 -19.08 14.19
C ILE A 473 -29.17 -20.42 14.02
N SER A 474 -30.14 -20.65 14.91
CA SER A 474 -30.91 -21.90 14.96
C SER A 474 -32.08 -21.96 13.97
N SER A 475 -32.63 -20.81 13.57
CA SER A 475 -33.78 -20.72 12.67
C SER A 475 -33.34 -20.21 11.29
N ILE A 476 -33.04 -21.16 10.39
CA ILE A 476 -32.69 -20.89 8.99
C ILE A 476 -33.60 -21.65 8.04
N ASP A 477 -34.37 -20.90 7.26
CA ASP A 477 -35.17 -21.44 6.17
C ASP A 477 -34.48 -21.22 4.83
N THR A 478 -34.73 -22.14 3.91
CA THR A 478 -34.28 -22.01 2.52
C THR A 478 -35.51 -22.11 1.64
N ILE A 479 -35.73 -21.08 0.83
CA ILE A 479 -36.92 -20.91 -0.01
C ILE A 479 -36.40 -20.67 -1.43
N SER A 480 -36.81 -21.49 -2.39
CA SER A 480 -36.20 -21.47 -3.74
C SER A 480 -36.56 -20.22 -4.55
N ASN A 481 -37.72 -19.62 -4.31
CA ASN A 481 -38.22 -18.48 -5.09
C ASN A 481 -39.14 -17.56 -4.29
N LEU A 482 -39.41 -16.38 -4.85
CA LEU A 482 -40.16 -15.33 -4.16
C LEU A 482 -41.62 -15.71 -3.94
N GLU A 483 -42.22 -16.45 -4.86
CA GLU A 483 -43.63 -16.88 -4.81
C GLU A 483 -43.91 -17.86 -3.68
N SER A 484 -42.89 -18.60 -3.22
CA SER A 484 -42.98 -19.49 -2.06
C SER A 484 -42.62 -18.80 -0.73
N LEU A 485 -42.26 -17.51 -0.76
CA LEU A 485 -41.94 -16.73 0.42
C LEU A 485 -43.24 -16.31 1.13
N SER A 486 -43.52 -16.95 2.27
CA SER A 486 -44.57 -16.51 3.19
C SER A 486 -43.95 -15.84 4.41
N LEU A 487 -44.29 -14.56 4.61
CA LEU A 487 -43.87 -13.74 5.76
C LEU A 487 -45.11 -13.20 6.48
N ASP A 488 -45.13 -13.32 7.81
CA ASP A 488 -46.12 -12.60 8.62
C ASP A 488 -45.71 -11.11 8.67
N PRO A 489 -46.63 -10.14 8.39
CA PRO A 489 -46.33 -8.72 8.43
C PRO A 489 -45.71 -8.19 9.74
N LEU A 490 -45.93 -8.90 10.86
CA LEU A 490 -45.38 -8.54 12.18
C LEU A 490 -44.09 -9.31 12.51
N GLU A 491 -43.69 -10.29 11.70
CA GLU A 491 -42.48 -11.07 11.88
C GLU A 491 -41.24 -10.25 11.50
N ARG A 492 -40.21 -10.31 12.35
CA ARG A 492 -38.89 -9.79 12.02
C ARG A 492 -38.09 -10.90 11.33
N VAL A 493 -37.68 -10.68 10.09
CA VAL A 493 -36.89 -11.65 9.31
C VAL A 493 -35.65 -10.97 8.71
N SER A 494 -34.53 -11.69 8.71
CA SER A 494 -33.36 -11.34 7.91
C SER A 494 -33.38 -12.16 6.62
N VAL A 495 -33.06 -11.55 5.47
CA VAL A 495 -33.08 -12.26 4.18
C VAL A 495 -31.72 -12.20 3.49
N ILE A 496 -31.21 -13.36 3.10
CA ILE A 496 -30.13 -13.52 2.12
C ILE A 496 -30.78 -13.84 0.79
N SER A 497 -30.83 -12.88 -0.13
CA SER A 497 -31.37 -13.13 -1.46
C SER A 497 -30.26 -13.54 -2.42
N LEU A 498 -30.42 -14.71 -3.02
CA LEU A 498 -29.62 -15.29 -4.09
C LEU A 498 -30.39 -15.33 -5.41
N THR A 499 -31.62 -14.83 -5.46
CA THR A 499 -32.52 -14.93 -6.63
C THR A 499 -31.88 -14.34 -7.89
N GLU A 500 -31.19 -13.20 -7.78
CA GLU A 500 -30.48 -12.58 -8.92
C GLU A 500 -29.37 -13.47 -9.51
N LEU A 501 -28.86 -14.44 -8.75
CA LEU A 501 -27.85 -15.39 -9.21
C LEU A 501 -28.48 -16.60 -9.92
N ASP A 502 -29.76 -16.90 -9.64
CA ASP A 502 -30.52 -17.88 -10.41
C ASP A 502 -30.93 -17.28 -11.75
N GLN A 503 -31.60 -16.13 -11.69
CA GLN A 503 -32.02 -15.34 -12.83
C GLN A 503 -32.35 -13.92 -12.34
N SER A 504 -31.98 -12.89 -13.10
CA SER A 504 -32.32 -11.53 -12.69
C SER A 504 -33.84 -11.36 -12.56
N LEU A 505 -34.30 -10.79 -11.43
CA LEU A 505 -35.72 -10.72 -11.08
C LEU A 505 -36.56 -10.01 -12.15
N PHE A 506 -35.96 -9.02 -12.84
CA PHE A 506 -36.60 -8.23 -13.88
C PHE A 506 -36.35 -8.73 -15.31
N ALA A 507 -35.67 -9.88 -15.47
CA ALA A 507 -35.53 -10.52 -16.79
C ALA A 507 -36.81 -11.22 -17.25
N ILE A 508 -37.76 -11.47 -16.34
CA ILE A 508 -39.09 -12.01 -16.61
C ILE A 508 -40.13 -10.97 -16.20
N GLU A 509 -41.30 -11.02 -16.83
CA GLU A 509 -42.45 -10.19 -16.45
C GLU A 509 -42.78 -10.33 -14.96
N MET A 510 -42.84 -9.18 -14.26
CA MET A 510 -43.19 -9.12 -12.85
C MET A 510 -44.69 -9.41 -12.70
N THR A 511 -45.02 -10.54 -12.07
CA THR A 511 -46.39 -10.87 -11.69
C THR A 511 -46.82 -10.06 -10.46
N ALA A 512 -48.12 -9.89 -10.25
CA ALA A 512 -48.66 -9.24 -9.06
C ALA A 512 -48.15 -9.91 -7.78
N ASP A 513 -48.12 -11.25 -7.75
CA ASP A 513 -47.63 -12.05 -6.62
C ASP A 513 -46.14 -11.86 -6.30
N LYS A 514 -45.33 -11.34 -7.23
CA LYS A 514 -43.90 -11.00 -6.97
C LYS A 514 -43.72 -9.57 -6.46
N LEU A 515 -44.72 -8.71 -6.66
CA LEU A 515 -44.69 -7.30 -6.27
C LEU A 515 -45.35 -7.06 -4.91
N ASP A 516 -46.35 -7.86 -4.58
CA ASP A 516 -47.02 -7.94 -3.28
C ASP A 516 -46.19 -8.75 -2.28
#